data_AF-A0A699R1N8-F1
#
_entry.id   AF-A0A699R1N8-F1
#
_cell.length_a   1.000
_cell.length_b   1.000
_cell.length_c   1.000
_cell.angle_alpha   90.00
_cell.angle_beta   90.00
_cell.angle_gamma   90.00
#
_symmetry.space_group_name_H-M   'P 1'
#
loop_
_entity.id
_entity.type
_entity.pdbx_description
1 polymer ?
#
loop_
_entity_poly.entity_id
_entity_poly.type
_entity_poly.pdbx_seq_one_letter_code
_entity_poly.pdbx_strand_id
1 'polypeptide(L)'
;MEWHNYKHLDWISVRRDDDKIYKFKEGDFKKLSLQDIEDMLLLLVQGKLSNLTVDEHFSFNVSLRMFTRSIVIQWHVEDLQLGVESYQKRLNLTKPDTYRSDLKRREAYTAYSYPRGFNYQNKDKKNRLIRIDELH
;
A
#
# COMPACT_ATOMS: atom_id res chain seq x y z
N MET A 1 -16.59 13.16 3.04
CA MET A 1 -15.14 13.14 2.70
C MET A 1 -14.97 12.06 1.64
N GLU A 2 -15.11 12.45 0.38
CA GLU A 2 -15.16 11.53 -0.76
C GLU A 2 -13.73 11.16 -1.17
N TRP A 3 -13.37 9.90 -0.97
CA TRP A 3 -12.07 9.38 -1.39
C TRP A 3 -12.13 9.09 -2.90
N HIS A 4 -11.34 9.85 -3.65
CA HIS A 4 -10.80 9.54 -4.98
C HIS A 4 -11.78 8.93 -6.00
N ASN A 5 -12.61 9.78 -6.60
CA ASN A 5 -13.27 9.47 -7.87
C ASN A 5 -12.27 9.63 -9.04
N TYR A 6 -11.10 8.98 -8.94
CA TYR A 6 -10.16 8.91 -10.05
C TYR A 6 -10.73 7.92 -11.07
N LYS A 7 -11.17 8.42 -12.23
CA LYS A 7 -11.46 7.56 -13.36
C LYS A 7 -10.19 6.77 -13.67
N HIS A 8 -10.29 5.43 -13.64
CA HIS A 8 -9.19 4.59 -14.06
C HIS A 8 -8.82 4.93 -15.50
N LEU A 9 -7.51 4.95 -15.75
CA LEU A 9 -6.99 5.22 -17.06
C LEU A 9 -7.08 3.95 -17.91
N ASP A 10 -8.17 3.82 -18.66
CA ASP A 10 -8.47 2.62 -19.46
C ASP A 10 -7.43 2.40 -20.56
N TRP A 11 -7.11 3.45 -21.32
CA TRP A 11 -6.02 3.44 -22.30
C TRP A 11 -5.50 4.85 -22.53
N ILE A 12 -4.21 4.95 -22.83
CA ILE A 12 -3.58 6.13 -23.42
C ILE A 12 -2.84 5.71 -24.67
N SER A 13 -2.87 6.58 -25.68
CA SER A 13 -2.05 6.47 -26.88
C SER A 13 -0.99 7.56 -26.86
N VAL A 14 0.29 7.21 -26.67
CA VAL A 14 1.41 8.18 -26.75
C VAL A 14 2.16 8.00 -28.05
N ARG A 15 2.41 9.12 -28.73
CA ARG A 15 3.32 9.18 -29.87
C ARG A 15 4.74 9.49 -29.36
N ARG A 16 5.69 8.62 -29.67
CA ARG A 16 7.11 8.82 -29.32
C ARG A 16 7.87 9.52 -30.46
N ASP A 17 9.14 9.84 -30.22
CA ASP A 17 10.02 10.49 -31.21
C ASP A 17 10.27 9.62 -32.47
N ASP A 18 10.03 8.30 -32.41
CA ASP A 18 10.05 7.39 -33.58
C ASP A 18 8.76 7.42 -34.41
N ASP A 19 7.87 8.37 -34.10
CA ASP A 19 6.58 8.59 -34.74
C ASP A 19 5.56 7.44 -34.59
N LYS A 20 5.87 6.42 -33.78
CA LYS A 20 4.94 5.34 -33.49
C LYS A 20 4.04 5.69 -32.33
N ILE A 21 2.80 5.20 -32.43
CA ILE A 21 1.79 5.33 -31.38
C ILE A 21 1.79 4.08 -30.52
N TYR A 22 2.11 4.24 -29.25
CA TYR A 22 2.07 3.20 -28.24
C TYR A 22 0.79 3.31 -27.45
N LYS A 23 0.08 2.19 -27.31
CA LYS A 23 -1.11 2.11 -26.46
C LYS A 23 -0.77 1.40 -25.17
N PHE A 24 -1.12 2.01 -24.05
CA PHE A 24 -0.89 1.43 -22.73
C PHE A 24 -2.05 1.71 -21.79
N LYS A 25 -2.24 0.79 -20.87
CA LYS A 25 -3.11 0.92 -19.70
C LYS A 25 -2.27 0.96 -18.43
N GLU A 26 -2.87 1.34 -17.31
CA GLU A 26 -2.18 1.42 -16.03
C GLU A 26 -1.44 0.12 -15.63
N GLY A 27 -2.01 -1.05 -15.95
CA GLY A 27 -1.38 -2.34 -15.67
C GLY A 27 -0.11 -2.63 -16.47
N ASP A 28 0.12 -1.95 -17.59
CA ASP A 28 1.30 -2.17 -18.44
C ASP A 28 2.53 -1.41 -17.93
N PHE A 29 2.36 -0.43 -17.02
CA PHE A 29 3.48 0.32 -16.46
C PHE A 29 4.54 -0.59 -15.82
N LYS A 30 4.12 -1.68 -15.16
CA LYS A 30 5.05 -2.66 -14.58
C LYS A 30 5.96 -3.36 -15.58
N LYS A 31 5.64 -3.33 -16.88
CA LYS A 31 6.44 -3.93 -17.95
C LYS A 31 7.37 -2.92 -18.63
N LEU A 32 7.23 -1.63 -18.34
CA LEU A 32 8.08 -0.60 -18.89
C LEU A 32 9.47 -0.66 -18.26
N SER A 33 10.50 -0.47 -19.08
CA SER A 33 11.85 -0.25 -18.58
C SER A 33 11.98 1.15 -17.97
N LEU A 34 13.00 1.38 -17.14
CA LEU A 34 13.29 2.72 -16.61
C LEU A 34 13.51 3.75 -17.73
N GLN A 35 14.17 3.35 -18.83
CA GLN A 35 14.36 4.20 -20.00
C GLN A 35 13.02 4.61 -20.63
N ASP A 36 12.09 3.65 -20.77
CA ASP A 36 10.76 3.94 -21.30
C ASP A 36 9.99 4.96 -20.45
N ILE A 37 10.18 4.92 -19.14
CA ILE A 37 9.57 5.85 -18.18
C ILE A 37 10.22 7.23 -18.28
N GLU A 38 11.56 7.29 -18.36
CA GLU A 38 12.30 8.53 -18.58
C GLU A 38 11.86 9.21 -19.88
N ASP A 39 11.79 8.46 -20.99
CA ASP A 39 11.34 8.96 -22.28
C ASP A 39 9.90 9.52 -22.21
N MET A 40 8.99 8.80 -21.53
CA MET A 40 7.61 9.27 -21.34
C MET A 40 7.53 10.56 -20.48
N LEU A 41 8.33 10.65 -19.41
CA LEU A 41 8.41 11.85 -18.59
C LEU A 41 8.96 13.03 -19.40
N LEU A 42 9.96 12.79 -20.24
CA LEU A 42 10.58 13.79 -21.08
C LEU A 42 9.60 14.33 -22.12
N LEU A 43 8.78 13.46 -22.74
CA LEU A 43 7.69 13.86 -23.64
C LEU A 43 6.64 14.74 -22.94
N LEU A 44 6.32 14.42 -21.68
CA LEU A 44 5.36 15.19 -20.88
C LEU A 44 5.91 16.58 -20.53
N VAL A 45 7.17 16.66 -20.08
CA VAL A 45 7.83 17.93 -19.72
C VAL A 45 8.05 18.83 -20.94
N GLN A 46 8.36 18.24 -22.10
CA GLN A 46 8.54 18.98 -23.35
C GLN A 46 7.22 19.39 -24.03
N GLY A 47 6.07 18.88 -23.56
CA GLY A 47 4.78 19.16 -24.18
C GLY A 47 4.61 18.56 -25.58
N LYS A 48 5.38 17.52 -25.93
CA LYS A 48 5.38 16.90 -27.27
C LYS A 48 4.20 15.95 -27.53
N LEU A 49 3.38 15.68 -26.52
CA LEU A 49 2.19 14.83 -26.63
C LEU A 49 1.01 15.58 -27.25
N SER A 50 1.21 16.12 -28.45
CA SER A 50 0.23 16.93 -29.19
C SER A 50 -1.02 16.17 -29.62
N ASN A 51 -0.99 14.83 -29.52
CA ASN A 51 -2.08 13.94 -29.89
C ASN A 51 -3.07 13.67 -28.74
N LEU A 52 -2.78 14.11 -27.52
CA LEU A 52 -3.62 13.88 -26.34
C LEU A 52 -4.47 15.12 -26.01
N THR A 53 -5.71 14.89 -25.55
CA THR A 53 -6.59 15.94 -25.01
C THR A 53 -6.13 16.40 -23.62
N VAL A 54 -6.59 17.58 -23.17
CA VAL A 54 -6.20 18.15 -21.86
C VAL A 54 -6.52 17.20 -20.70
N ASP A 55 -7.67 16.51 -20.75
CA ASP A 55 -8.07 15.55 -19.72
C ASP A 55 -7.21 14.28 -19.74
N GLU A 56 -6.82 13.80 -20.91
CA GLU A 56 -5.90 12.67 -21.07
C GLU A 56 -4.49 13.02 -20.60
N HIS A 57 -4.01 14.22 -20.89
CA HIS A 57 -2.75 14.76 -20.37
C HIS A 57 -2.72 14.78 -18.84
N PHE A 58 -3.78 15.32 -18.23
CA PHE A 58 -3.91 15.38 -16.78
C PHE A 58 -3.92 13.97 -16.17
N SER A 59 -4.72 13.08 -16.73
CA SER A 59 -4.83 11.70 -16.26
C SER A 59 -3.48 10.97 -16.40
N PHE A 60 -2.81 11.11 -17.54
CA PHE A 60 -1.51 10.49 -17.80
C PHE A 60 -0.44 10.96 -16.80
N ASN A 61 -0.39 12.26 -16.55
CA ASN A 61 0.53 12.87 -15.59
C ASN A 61 0.32 12.30 -14.18
N VAL A 62 -0.95 12.20 -13.74
CA VAL A 62 -1.26 11.60 -12.44
C VAL A 62 -0.82 10.14 -12.38
N SER A 63 -1.14 9.35 -13.41
CA SER A 63 -0.76 7.93 -13.46
C SER A 63 0.76 7.73 -13.45
N LEU A 64 1.52 8.48 -14.26
CA LEU A 64 2.98 8.42 -14.25
C LEU A 64 3.56 8.80 -12.88
N ARG A 65 3.07 9.88 -12.26
CA ARG A 65 3.52 10.31 -10.94
C ARG A 65 3.27 9.25 -9.87
N MET A 66 2.12 8.60 -9.90
CA MET A 66 1.79 7.51 -8.99
C MET A 66 2.70 6.30 -9.24
N PHE A 67 2.97 5.98 -10.49
CA PHE A 67 3.84 4.88 -10.85
C PHE A 67 5.29 5.11 -10.42
N THR A 68 5.89 6.28 -10.69
CA THR A 68 7.24 6.61 -10.23
C THR A 68 7.35 6.51 -8.70
N ARG A 69 6.34 6.98 -7.96
CA ARG A 69 6.28 6.82 -6.50
C ARG A 69 6.28 5.36 -6.08
N SER A 70 5.52 4.51 -6.78
CA SER A 70 5.47 3.08 -6.48
C SER A 70 6.82 2.39 -6.67
N ILE A 71 7.59 2.74 -7.71
CA ILE A 71 8.94 2.21 -7.96
C ILE A 71 9.90 2.63 -6.84
N VAL A 72 9.88 3.92 -6.47
CA VAL A 72 10.74 4.44 -5.39
C VAL A 72 10.46 3.73 -4.08
N ILE A 73 9.17 3.53 -3.74
CA ILE A 73 8.78 2.78 -2.54
C ILE A 73 9.27 1.33 -2.63
N GLN A 74 9.10 0.67 -3.78
CA GLN A 74 9.55 -0.70 -3.97
C GLN A 74 11.07 -0.82 -3.77
N TRP A 75 11.86 0.08 -4.34
CA TRP A 75 13.32 0.10 -4.16
C TRP A 75 13.72 0.29 -2.70
N HIS A 76 13.06 1.21 -1.97
CA HIS A 76 13.33 1.38 -0.55
C HIS A 76 12.96 0.17 0.29
N VAL A 77 11.87 -0.52 -0.05
CA VAL A 77 11.46 -1.76 0.63
C VAL A 77 12.47 -2.88 0.35
N GLU A 78 12.93 -3.03 -0.89
CA GLU A 78 13.96 -4.01 -1.27
C GLU A 78 15.29 -3.75 -0.55
N ASP A 79 15.75 -2.50 -0.52
CA ASP A 79 16.97 -2.08 0.20
C ASP A 79 16.85 -2.34 1.72
N LEU A 80 15.72 -1.97 2.32
CA LEU A 80 15.45 -2.23 3.73
C LEU A 80 15.47 -3.72 4.04
N GLN A 81 14.86 -4.53 3.18
CA GLN A 81 14.85 -5.99 3.34
C GLN A 81 16.26 -6.57 3.30
N LEU A 82 17.11 -6.12 2.36
CA LEU A 82 18.52 -6.50 2.30
C LEU A 82 19.27 -6.05 3.57
N GLY A 83 19.00 -4.85 4.07
CA GLY A 83 19.56 -4.35 5.33
C GLY A 83 19.18 -5.22 6.53
N VAL A 84 17.91 -5.63 6.63
CA VAL A 84 17.42 -6.55 7.67
C VAL A 84 18.10 -7.92 7.55
N GLU A 85 18.18 -8.49 6.36
CA GLU A 85 18.82 -9.79 6.12
C GLU A 85 20.32 -9.75 6.50
N SER A 86 21.02 -8.67 6.14
CA SER A 86 22.41 -8.43 6.53
C SER A 86 22.57 -8.34 8.05
N TYR A 87 21.69 -7.61 8.72
CA TYR A 87 21.70 -7.44 10.18
C TYR A 87 21.41 -8.76 10.92
N GLN A 88 20.42 -9.52 10.45
CA GLN A 88 20.11 -10.86 10.97
C GLN A 88 21.30 -11.81 10.85
N LYS A 89 21.97 -11.82 9.69
CA LYS A 89 23.16 -12.63 9.46
C LYS A 89 24.31 -12.27 10.40
N ARG A 90 24.54 -10.98 10.65
CA ARG A 90 25.58 -10.51 11.60
C ARG A 90 25.31 -10.96 13.03
N LEU A 91 24.04 -11.07 13.42
CA LEU A 91 23.62 -11.51 14.75
C LEU A 91 23.37 -13.02 14.85
N ASN A 92 23.63 -13.79 13.78
CA ASN A 92 23.32 -15.22 13.68
C ASN A 92 21.85 -15.56 14.02
N LEU A 93 20.91 -14.65 13.71
CA LEU A 93 19.49 -14.88 13.93
C LEU A 93 18.92 -15.72 12.79
N THR A 94 18.41 -16.90 13.11
CA THR A 94 17.65 -17.74 12.17
C THR A 94 16.32 -17.05 11.85
N LYS A 95 15.84 -17.18 10.60
CA LYS A 95 14.53 -16.65 10.19
C LYS A 95 13.46 -17.09 11.21
N PRO A 96 12.71 -16.17 11.84
CA PRO A 96 11.71 -16.56 12.82
C PRO A 96 10.63 -17.39 12.12
N ASP A 97 10.35 -18.57 12.67
CA ASP A 97 9.26 -19.40 12.17
C ASP A 97 7.95 -18.63 12.35
N THR A 98 7.32 -18.29 11.22
CA THR A 98 6.03 -17.58 11.21
C THR A 98 4.91 -18.53 11.63
N TYR A 99 5.15 -19.85 11.54
CA TYR A 99 4.21 -20.88 11.93
C TYR A 99 4.48 -21.33 13.37
N ARG A 100 3.82 -20.64 14.31
CA ARG A 100 3.93 -20.94 15.73
C ARG A 100 2.90 -21.99 16.15
N SER A 101 3.26 -23.27 16.04
CA SER A 101 2.38 -24.43 16.31
C SER A 101 2.08 -24.67 17.79
N ASP A 102 2.86 -24.09 18.71
CA ASP A 102 2.58 -24.07 20.16
C ASP A 102 1.47 -23.08 20.54
N LEU A 103 1.14 -22.12 19.66
CA LEU A 103 -0.04 -21.27 19.82
C LEU A 103 -1.29 -22.04 19.40
N LYS A 104 -1.88 -22.76 20.37
CA LYS A 104 -3.24 -23.29 20.21
C LYS A 104 -4.15 -22.15 19.73
N ARG A 105 -4.81 -22.37 18.58
CA ARG A 105 -5.83 -21.48 18.01
C ARG A 105 -6.91 -21.25 19.08
N ARG A 106 -6.79 -20.18 19.85
CA ARG A 106 -7.84 -19.73 20.76
C ARG A 106 -9.00 -19.30 19.87
N GLU A 107 -10.20 -19.80 20.17
CA GLU A 107 -11.41 -19.38 19.46
C GLU A 107 -11.44 -17.86 19.38
N ALA A 108 -11.73 -17.33 18.19
CA ALA A 108 -11.88 -15.91 17.99
C ALA A 108 -12.88 -15.39 19.03
N TYR A 109 -12.54 -14.29 19.70
CA TYR A 109 -13.43 -13.67 20.67
C TYR A 109 -14.78 -13.39 19.98
N THR A 110 -15.79 -14.21 20.28
CA THR A 110 -17.17 -13.90 19.93
C THR A 110 -17.49 -12.58 20.63
N ALA A 111 -17.84 -11.57 19.85
CA ALA A 111 -18.35 -10.30 20.35
C ALA A 111 -19.73 -10.57 21.00
N TYR A 112 -19.68 -11.05 22.23
CA TYR A 112 -20.84 -11.40 23.02
C TYR A 112 -21.57 -10.10 23.38
N SER A 113 -22.83 -9.96 22.98
CA SER A 113 -23.70 -8.81 23.23
C SER A 113 -24.18 -8.69 24.69
N TYR A 114 -23.58 -9.45 25.61
CA TYR A 114 -23.85 -9.36 27.04
C TYR A 114 -22.76 -8.49 27.68
N PRO A 115 -23.10 -7.35 28.30
CA PRO A 115 -22.11 -6.47 28.91
C PRO A 115 -21.38 -7.24 30.01
N ARG A 116 -20.11 -7.52 29.75
CA ARG A 116 -19.25 -8.35 30.59
C ARG A 116 -18.80 -7.50 31.77
N GLY A 117 -19.52 -7.55 32.88
CA GLY A 117 -19.10 -6.84 34.09
C GLY A 117 -17.84 -7.46 34.70
N PHE A 118 -17.02 -6.63 35.35
CA PHE A 118 -15.87 -7.08 36.12
C PHE A 118 -16.30 -7.30 37.57
N ASN A 119 -16.11 -8.53 38.07
CA ASN A 119 -16.20 -8.79 39.51
C ASN A 119 -14.90 -8.34 40.18
N TYR A 120 -15.00 -7.41 41.12
CA TYR A 120 -13.90 -6.99 41.96
C TYR A 120 -14.32 -7.07 43.44
N GLN A 121 -13.33 -7.12 44.31
CA GLN A 121 -13.55 -7.14 45.74
C GLN A 121 -13.28 -5.73 46.29
N ASN A 122 -14.26 -5.13 46.97
CA ASN A 122 -14.10 -3.80 47.55
C ASN A 122 -13.17 -3.86 48.79
N LYS A 123 -12.82 -2.70 49.35
CA LYS A 123 -11.99 -2.62 50.57
C LYS A 123 -12.56 -3.39 51.77
N ASP A 124 -13.88 -3.62 51.80
CA ASP A 124 -14.58 -4.38 52.84
C ASP A 124 -14.68 -5.88 52.53
N LYS A 125 -13.91 -6.39 51.56
CA LYS A 125 -13.92 -7.78 51.11
C LYS A 125 -15.25 -8.26 50.51
N LYS A 126 -16.15 -7.36 50.10
CA LYS A 126 -17.40 -7.70 49.42
C LYS A 126 -17.21 -7.71 47.90
N ASN A 127 -17.73 -8.75 47.26
CA ASN A 127 -17.72 -8.84 45.80
C ASN A 127 -18.75 -7.85 45.22
N ARG A 128 -18.29 -7.01 44.30
CA ARG A 128 -19.13 -6.09 43.52
C ARG A 128 -18.86 -6.30 42.04
N LEU A 129 -19.93 -6.19 41.25
CA LEU A 129 -19.87 -6.24 39.79
C LEU A 129 -19.89 -4.79 39.28
N ILE A 130 -18.82 -4.33 38.63
CA ILE A 130 -18.84 -3.08 37.86
C ILE A 130 -19.21 -3.42 36.42
N ARG A 131 -20.17 -2.70 35.85
CA ARG A 131 -20.52 -2.84 34.44
C ARG A 131 -19.64 -1.92 33.58
N ILE A 132 -19.44 -2.28 32.31
CA ILE A 132 -18.53 -1.57 31.39
C ILE A 132 -19.00 -0.13 31.12
N ASP A 133 -20.31 0.11 31.15
CA ASP A 133 -20.94 1.43 31.01
C ASP A 133 -20.75 2.35 32.23
N GLU A 134 -20.34 1.81 33.37
CA GLU A 134 -20.04 2.58 34.59
C GLU A 134 -18.57 3.03 34.67
N LEU A 135 -17.72 2.68 33.69
CA LEU A 135 -16.29 3.02 33.64
C LEU A 135 -15.99 4.37 32.93
N HIS A 136 -16.93 5.32 32.94
CA HIS A 136 -16.75 6.67 32.37
C HIS A 136 -16.79 7.76 33.45
#